data_AF-A0A1V5C2F7-F1
#
_entry.id   AF-A0A1V5C2F7-F1
#
_cell.length_a   1.000
_cell.length_b   1.000
_cell.length_c   1.000
_cell.angle_alpha   90.00
_cell.angle_beta   90.00
_cell.angle_gamma   90.00
#
_symmetry.space_group_name_H-M   'P 1'
#
loop_
_entity.id
_entity.type
_entity.pdbx_description
1 polymer ?
#
loop_
_entity_poly.entity_id
_entity_poly.type
_entity_poly.pdbx_seq_one_letter_code
_entity_poly.pdbx_strand_id
1 'polypeptide(L)'
;MKTRGMLVGILVALSIVFMSFSSADATCSQYGKIQYISTPTATGTMYVYIAPYGYSVPYFYYYYTMPVSYGYTAGISTLTAAYAGNMTVSLSGNASTCPTSGTYRYGGAISSVTTWR
;
A
#
# COMPACT_ATOMS: atom_id res chain seq x y z
N MET A 1 -53.42 7.71 -10.59
CA MET A 1 -52.15 7.06 -11.00
C MET A 1 -50.98 8.05 -10.94
N LYS A 2 -50.70 8.69 -9.79
CA LYS A 2 -49.67 9.75 -9.70
C LYS A 2 -48.55 9.47 -8.68
N THR A 3 -48.72 8.44 -7.85
CA THR A 3 -47.82 8.06 -6.76
C THR A 3 -46.76 7.01 -7.12
N ARG A 4 -46.95 6.27 -8.22
CA ARG A 4 -46.01 5.21 -8.64
C ARG A 4 -44.72 5.74 -9.28
N GLY A 5 -44.78 6.85 -10.02
CA GLY A 5 -43.58 7.45 -10.63
C GLY A 5 -42.65 8.12 -9.63
N MET A 6 -43.19 8.62 -8.50
CA MET A 6 -42.42 9.31 -7.47
C MET A 6 -41.54 8.35 -6.66
N LEU A 7 -42.04 7.13 -6.39
CA LEU A 7 -41.27 6.07 -5.72
C LEU A 7 -40.10 5.57 -6.57
N VAL A 8 -40.29 5.44 -7.89
CA VAL A 8 -39.23 5.02 -8.82
C VAL A 8 -38.14 6.09 -8.91
N GLY A 9 -38.50 7.38 -8.95
CA GLY A 9 -37.51 8.47 -8.96
C GLY A 9 -36.67 8.54 -7.69
N ILE A 10 -37.26 8.27 -6.53
CA ILE A 10 -36.55 8.24 -5.24
C ILE A 10 -35.60 7.05 -5.17
N LEU A 11 -36.00 5.87 -5.66
CA LEU A 11 -35.16 4.68 -5.70
C LEU A 11 -33.94 4.85 -6.64
N VAL A 12 -34.12 5.47 -7.81
CA VAL A 12 -33.03 5.75 -8.74
C VAL A 12 -32.07 6.80 -8.18
N ALA A 13 -32.58 7.85 -7.53
CA ALA A 13 -31.74 8.84 -6.86
C ALA A 13 -30.92 8.24 -5.70
N LEU A 14 -31.51 7.36 -4.89
CA LEU A 14 -30.81 6.63 -3.82
C LEU A 14 -29.71 5.72 -4.37
N SER A 15 -29.93 5.03 -5.49
CA SER A 15 -28.88 4.19 -6.10
C SER A 15 -27.67 4.99 -6.62
N ILE A 16 -27.86 6.25 -7.06
CA ILE A 16 -26.76 7.12 -7.48
C ILE A 16 -25.96 7.62 -6.27
N VAL A 17 -26.62 7.85 -5.13
CA VAL A 17 -25.94 8.26 -3.88
C VAL A 17 -25.15 7.08 -3.26
N PHE A 18 -25.61 5.84 -3.40
CA PHE A 18 -24.82 4.65 -2.98
C PHE A 18 -23.72 4.23 -3.97
N MET A 19 -23.69 4.81 -5.18
CA MET A 19 -22.52 4.76 -6.08
C MET A 19 -21.48 5.83 -5.72
N SER A 20 -21.60 6.49 -4.56
CA SER A 20 -20.53 7.30 -3.98
C SER A 20 -19.37 6.38 -3.61
N PHE A 21 -18.50 6.14 -4.59
CA PHE A 21 -17.10 5.76 -4.50
C PHE A 21 -16.68 5.31 -3.10
N SER A 22 -16.94 4.03 -2.79
CA SER A 22 -16.02 3.34 -1.90
C SER A 22 -14.69 3.38 -2.64
N SER A 23 -13.79 4.28 -2.25
CA SER A 23 -12.39 4.20 -2.60
C SER A 23 -11.87 2.91 -1.98
N ALA A 24 -12.11 1.79 -2.65
CA ALA A 24 -11.52 0.53 -2.29
C ALA A 24 -10.02 0.72 -2.46
N ASP A 25 -9.31 0.90 -1.36
CA ASP A 25 -7.85 0.89 -1.39
C ASP A 25 -7.43 -0.45 -2.00
N ALA A 26 -6.67 -0.39 -3.09
CA ALA A 26 -6.06 -1.55 -3.68
C ALA A 26 -4.96 -2.07 -2.74
N THR A 27 -4.99 -3.37 -2.46
CA THR A 27 -3.91 -4.04 -1.74
C THR A 27 -2.75 -4.31 -2.69
N CYS A 28 -1.67 -3.55 -2.55
CA CYS A 28 -0.45 -3.73 -3.33
C CYS A 28 0.52 -4.62 -2.56
N SER A 29 0.62 -5.88 -2.99
CA SER A 29 1.58 -6.83 -2.42
C SER A 29 2.83 -6.94 -3.29
N GLN A 30 4.00 -6.89 -2.65
CA GLN A 30 5.28 -7.07 -3.30
C GLN A 30 6.17 -8.03 -2.53
N TYR A 31 6.76 -8.94 -3.28
CA TYR A 31 7.71 -9.93 -2.79
C TYR A 31 9.10 -9.61 -3.35
N GLY A 32 10.08 -9.42 -2.46
CA GLY A 32 11.38 -8.94 -2.87
C GLY A 32 12.32 -8.63 -1.72
N LYS A 33 13.41 -7.92 -2.00
CA LYS A 33 14.39 -7.53 -0.97
C LYS A 33 14.32 -6.04 -0.70
N ILE A 34 14.44 -5.67 0.57
CA ILE A 34 14.54 -4.27 0.95
C ILE A 34 15.90 -3.74 0.51
N GLN A 35 15.90 -2.68 -0.29
CA GLN A 35 17.11 -2.07 -0.84
C GLN A 35 17.53 -0.84 -0.05
N TYR A 36 16.54 -0.13 0.46
CA TYR A 36 16.77 1.10 1.20
C TYR A 36 15.60 1.40 2.14
N ILE A 37 15.91 1.92 3.32
CA ILE A 37 14.94 2.46 4.27
C ILE A 37 15.33 3.91 4.54
N SER A 38 14.39 4.82 4.36
CA SER A 38 14.55 6.24 4.70
C SER A 38 13.58 6.62 5.80
N THR A 39 14.05 7.32 6.84
CA THR A 39 13.21 7.84 7.91
C THR A 39 13.49 9.34 8.09
N PRO A 40 12.94 10.21 7.23
CA PRO A 40 13.12 11.64 7.40
C PRO A 40 12.53 12.07 8.73
N THR A 41 13.35 12.65 9.60
CA THR A 41 12.94 13.14 10.93
C THR A 41 11.83 14.18 10.86
N ALA A 42 11.77 14.95 9.76
CA ALA A 42 10.77 16.00 9.56
C ALA A 42 9.34 15.48 9.28
N THR A 43 9.19 14.28 8.72
CA THR A 43 7.86 13.77 8.29
C THR A 43 7.30 12.71 9.23
N GLY A 44 8.10 12.17 10.15
CA GLY A 44 7.68 11.07 11.03
C GLY A 44 7.19 9.84 10.27
N THR A 45 7.62 9.67 9.01
CA THR A 45 7.19 8.59 8.13
C THR A 45 8.41 7.86 7.61
N MET A 46 8.39 6.53 7.69
CA MET A 46 9.39 5.66 7.13
C MET A 46 9.00 5.31 5.69
N TYR A 47 9.97 5.38 4.78
CA TYR A 47 9.86 4.96 3.41
C TYR A 47 10.69 3.69 3.21
N VAL A 48 10.08 2.64 2.71
CA VAL A 48 10.73 1.35 2.46
C VAL A 48 10.74 1.08 0.98
N TYR A 49 11.93 0.93 0.40
CA TYR A 49 12.13 0.64 -1.01
C TYR A 49 12.45 -0.84 -1.20
N ILE A 50 11.66 -1.52 -2.02
CA ILE A 50 11.79 -2.94 -2.32
C ILE A 50 12.21 -3.12 -3.79
N ALA A 51 13.24 -3.91 -4.01
CA ALA A 51 13.51 -4.51 -5.30
C ALA A 51 12.67 -5.80 -5.44
N PRO A 52 11.78 -5.90 -6.44
CA PRO A 52 10.99 -7.10 -6.65
C PRO A 52 11.88 -8.31 -6.95
N TYR A 53 11.45 -9.47 -6.48
CA TYR A 53 12.15 -10.73 -6.66
C TYR A 53 12.22 -11.12 -8.15
N GLY A 54 13.29 -11.81 -8.55
CA GLY A 54 13.46 -12.32 -9.92
C GLY A 54 14.33 -11.46 -10.84
N TYR A 55 14.83 -10.31 -10.36
CA TYR A 55 15.75 -9.46 -11.12
C TYR A 55 17.11 -9.38 -10.44
N SER A 56 18.17 -9.77 -11.16
CA SER A 56 19.56 -9.65 -10.70
C SER A 56 19.97 -8.18 -10.54
N VAL A 57 19.43 -7.30 -11.41
CA VAL A 57 19.54 -5.85 -11.33
C VAL A 57 18.12 -5.27 -11.41
N PRO A 58 17.59 -4.68 -10.34
CA PRO A 58 16.23 -4.15 -10.34
C PRO A 58 16.15 -2.89 -11.21
N TYR A 59 15.28 -2.91 -12.24
CA TYR A 59 14.99 -1.75 -13.10
C TYR A 59 13.88 -0.86 -12.56
N PHE A 60 13.23 -1.28 -11.48
CA PHE A 60 12.17 -0.56 -10.80
C PHE A 60 12.13 -0.95 -9.33
N TYR A 61 11.62 -0.04 -8.51
CA TYR A 61 11.46 -0.23 -7.08
C TYR A 61 10.01 0.07 -6.70
N TYR A 62 9.47 -0.74 -5.80
CA TYR A 62 8.28 -0.34 -5.07
C TYR A 62 8.67 0.41 -3.81
N TYR A 63 8.02 1.52 -3.53
CA TYR A 63 8.20 2.25 -2.29
C TYR A 63 6.91 2.25 -1.47
N TYR A 64 7.04 1.94 -0.19
CA TYR A 64 5.96 1.84 0.77
C TYR A 64 6.19 2.82 1.91
N THR A 65 5.11 3.23 2.58
CA THR A 65 5.17 4.17 3.71
C THR A 65 4.68 3.52 5.01
N MET A 66 5.27 3.89 6.14
CA MET A 66 4.78 3.48 7.46
C MET A 66 5.00 4.63 8.45
N PRO A 67 4.02 4.98 9.32
CA PRO A 67 4.22 5.97 10.36
C PRO A 67 5.31 5.53 11.35
N VAL A 68 6.23 6.43 11.70
CA VAL A 68 7.23 6.22 12.74
C VAL A 68 6.61 6.62 14.08
N SER A 69 5.71 5.78 14.60
CA SER A 69 5.08 5.97 15.90
C SER A 69 5.19 4.71 16.77
N TYR A 70 4.97 4.86 18.08
CA TYR A 70 5.14 3.78 19.06
C TYR A 70 4.30 2.53 18.72
N GLY A 71 3.12 2.71 18.11
CA GLY A 71 2.23 1.61 17.72
C GLY A 71 2.75 0.74 16.56
N TYR A 72 3.75 1.21 15.80
CA TYR A 72 4.32 0.51 14.65
C TYR A 72 5.73 -0.03 14.91
N THR A 73 6.22 0.04 16.15
CA THR A 73 7.58 -0.37 16.54
C THR A 73 7.93 -1.79 16.12
N ALA A 74 7.00 -2.75 16.21
CA ALA A 74 7.19 -4.13 15.75
C ALA A 74 7.34 -4.25 14.22
N GLY A 75 6.59 -3.44 13.45
CA GLY A 75 6.73 -3.39 12.00
C GLY A 75 8.06 -2.77 11.58
N ILE A 76 8.44 -1.66 12.24
CA ILE A 76 9.72 -0.96 11.99
C ILE A 76 10.92 -1.87 12.32
N SER A 77 10.90 -2.57 13.46
CA SER A 77 11.97 -3.50 13.83
C SER A 77 12.07 -4.67 12.86
N THR A 78 10.94 -5.22 12.40
CA THR A 78 10.91 -6.29 11.41
C THR A 78 11.51 -5.85 10.08
N LEU A 79 11.17 -4.64 9.61
CA LEU A 79 11.69 -4.07 8.37
C LEU A 79 13.18 -3.77 8.44
N THR A 80 13.64 -3.17 9.53
CA THR A 80 15.06 -2.88 9.74
C THR A 80 15.89 -4.15 9.91
N ALA A 81 15.37 -5.17 10.62
CA ALA A 81 16.02 -6.48 10.73
C ALA A 81 16.07 -7.22 9.39
N ALA A 82 15.00 -7.19 8.59
CA ALA A 82 14.98 -7.79 7.26
C ALA A 82 15.96 -7.11 6.30
N TYR A 83 16.10 -5.78 6.39
CA TYR A 83 17.10 -5.02 5.65
C TYR A 83 18.52 -5.40 6.06
N ALA A 84 18.83 -5.37 7.36
CA ALA A 84 20.15 -5.73 7.88
C ALA A 84 20.54 -7.19 7.59
N GLY A 85 19.56 -8.10 7.62
CA GLY A 85 19.75 -9.52 7.31
C GLY A 85 19.72 -9.87 5.82
N ASN A 86 19.54 -8.89 4.92
CA ASN A 86 19.39 -9.11 3.47
C ASN A 86 18.32 -10.18 3.13
N MET A 87 17.26 -10.21 3.93
CA MET A 87 16.18 -11.20 3.84
C MET A 87 15.19 -10.84 2.73
N THR A 88 14.46 -11.86 2.25
CA THR A 88 13.36 -11.63 1.33
C THR A 88 12.11 -11.31 2.14
N VAL A 89 11.33 -10.31 1.72
CA VAL A 89 10.13 -9.85 2.40
C VAL A 89 8.94 -9.88 1.45
N SER A 90 7.77 -10.16 2.02
CA SER A 90 6.48 -9.87 1.42
C SER A 90 5.90 -8.67 2.15
N LEU A 91 5.75 -7.53 1.45
CA LEU A 91 5.08 -6.35 1.96
C LEU A 91 3.73 -6.19 1.28
N SER A 92 2.68 -6.04 2.07
CA SER A 92 1.38 -5.59 1.57
C SER A 92 1.12 -4.18 2.07
N GLY A 93 0.64 -3.32 1.17
CA GLY A 93 0.24 -1.97 1.49
C GLY A 93 -1.09 -1.62 0.85
N ASN A 94 -1.72 -0.58 1.39
CA ASN A 94 -2.98 -0.06 0.92
C ASN A 94 -2.73 1.26 0.17
N ALA A 95 -3.13 1.32 -1.09
CA ALA A 95 -3.00 2.50 -1.95
C ALA A 95 -4.25 2.68 -2.81
N SER A 96 -4.48 3.89 -3.33
CA SER A 96 -5.57 4.13 -4.28
C SER A 96 -5.43 3.32 -5.57
N THR A 97 -4.19 3.05 -6.00
CA THR A 97 -3.86 2.22 -7.16
C THR A 97 -2.51 1.54 -6.95
N CYS A 98 -2.30 0.37 -7.58
CA CYS A 98 -1.01 -0.32 -7.62
C CYS A 98 -0.35 -0.10 -8.98
N PRO A 99 0.49 0.94 -9.15
CA PRO A 99 1.10 1.25 -10.44
C PRO A 99 1.99 0.10 -10.92
N THR A 100 1.87 -0.24 -12.21
CA THR A 100 2.66 -1.28 -12.89
C THR A 100 3.69 -0.72 -13.88
N SER A 101 3.81 0.60 -13.96
CA SER A 101 4.74 1.32 -14.83
C SER A 101 5.55 2.36 -14.04
N GLY A 102 6.67 2.81 -14.63
CA GLY A 102 7.61 3.73 -13.98
C GLY A 102 8.66 3.03 -13.12
N THR A 103 9.72 3.78 -12.81
CA THR A 103 10.89 3.32 -12.03
C THR A 103 10.60 3.26 -10.53
N TYR A 104 9.77 4.17 -10.02
CA TYR A 104 9.33 4.20 -8.63
C TYR A 104 7.83 4.02 -8.56
N ARG A 105 7.39 2.93 -7.93
CA ARG A 105 6.00 2.52 -7.90
C ARG A 105 5.50 2.56 -6.47
N TYR A 106 4.51 3.40 -6.20
CA TYR A 106 3.98 3.53 -4.86
C TYR A 106 3.18 2.28 -4.49
N GLY A 107 3.59 1.58 -3.44
CA GLY A 107 2.90 0.41 -2.91
C GLY A 107 1.90 0.72 -1.79
N GLY A 108 1.80 1.98 -1.37
CA GLY A 108 0.86 2.38 -0.32
C GLY A 108 1.45 2.36 1.09
N ALA A 109 0.55 2.57 2.06
CA ALA A 109 0.87 2.47 3.47
C ALA A 109 0.94 0.99 3.86
N ILE A 110 2.02 0.56 4.52
CA ILE A 110 2.25 -0.84 4.91
C ILE A 110 1.15 -1.29 5.86
N SER A 111 0.47 -2.37 5.49
CA SER A 111 -0.55 -3.05 6.31
C SER A 111 -0.05 -4.38 6.85
N SER A 112 0.85 -5.07 6.15
CA SER A 112 1.47 -6.31 6.62
C SER A 112 2.90 -6.51 6.12
N VAL A 113 3.70 -7.17 6.96
CA VAL A 113 5.10 -7.54 6.67
C VAL A 113 5.28 -9.01 7.01
N THR A 114 5.81 -9.78 6.08
CA THR A 114 6.24 -11.16 6.33
C THR A 114 7.65 -11.34 5.80
N THR A 115 8.54 -11.92 6.61
CA THR A 115 9.93 -12.13 6.24
C THR A 115 10.18 -13.61 5.95
N TRP A 116 11.02 -13.87 4.96
CA TRP A 116 11.40 -15.20 4.50
C TRP A 116 12.93 -15.27 4.52
N ARG A 117 13.48 -16.35 5.08
CA ARG A 117 14.92 -16.64 5.06
C ARG A 117 15.33 -17.24 3.74
#